data_AF-A0A7C7JCK4-F1
#
_entry.id   AF-A0A7C7JCK4-F1
#
_cell.length_a   1.000
_cell.length_b   1.000
_cell.length_c   1.000
_cell.angle_alpha   90.00
_cell.angle_beta   90.00
_cell.angle_gamma   90.00
#
_symmetry.space_group_name_H-M   'P 1'
#
loop_
_entity.id
_entity.type
_entity.pdbx_description
1 polymer ?
#
loop_
_entity_poly.entity_id
_entity_poly.type
_entity_poly.pdbx_seq_one_letter_code
_entity_poly.pdbx_strand_id
1 'polypeptide(L)'
;MKNLVTILCHCNTPPKLNVLEKNIHILKSTLVSESPGLDVLLSSHISVPPYLQEQVDYVIFDKSNPVTFFPERGSLAWWEPEHLMENENGIPIAIRLEAIFPDYEWAALNQIINSGNFGLSLDYDYYSFINYDLKVTPEAQGHLANPQGVTVSTNTKSQDDLSRMSLLLNILDRKTLKKLLPLFKREEYVKRVEGADMLLYNGIEAYWDQLLRDTTSEYTVIPTPLEDEVNFELGLHYSNNFNQNQQNDFLKIFLDNTDQPQAYIYDIKPSEGISFKINDKIFHITRPQLLPLPQHIEQIGFFHPTHQS
;
A
#
# COMPACT_ATOMS: atom_id res chain seq x y z
N MET A 1 12.79 -27.00 14.89
CA MET A 1 11.51 -26.27 14.77
C MET A 1 11.35 -25.86 13.32
N LYS A 2 10.23 -26.18 12.68
CA LYS A 2 10.00 -25.91 11.26
C LYS A 2 9.18 -24.63 11.09
N ASN A 3 9.69 -23.68 10.32
CA ASN A 3 9.01 -22.43 9.99
C ASN A 3 8.71 -22.37 8.50
N LEU A 4 7.44 -22.18 8.13
CA LEU A 4 7.04 -21.91 6.75
C LEU A 4 6.96 -20.40 6.55
N VAL A 5 7.79 -19.85 5.67
CA VAL A 5 7.79 -18.42 5.36
C VAL A 5 6.94 -18.16 4.13
N THR A 6 5.83 -17.45 4.34
CA THR A 6 4.92 -17.02 3.28
C THR A 6 5.31 -15.63 2.78
N ILE A 7 5.56 -15.51 1.48
CA ILE A 7 5.73 -14.21 0.81
C ILE A 7 4.39 -13.78 0.21
N LEU A 8 3.87 -12.64 0.67
CA LEU A 8 2.65 -12.01 0.14
C LEU A 8 3.01 -11.19 -1.10
N CYS A 9 2.60 -11.65 -2.28
CA CYS A 9 3.12 -11.16 -3.56
C CYS A 9 2.13 -10.27 -4.32
N HIS A 10 2.60 -9.08 -4.70
CA HIS A 10 2.00 -8.20 -5.70
C HIS A 10 3.06 -7.63 -6.65
N CYS A 11 3.84 -8.51 -7.28
CA CYS A 11 4.94 -8.18 -8.19
C CYS A 11 4.47 -8.02 -9.65
N ASN A 12 3.82 -6.90 -9.98
CA ASN A 12 3.33 -6.60 -11.32
C ASN A 12 4.32 -5.85 -12.24
N THR A 13 5.54 -5.61 -11.78
CA THR A 13 6.58 -4.89 -12.54
C THR A 13 7.94 -5.60 -12.41
N PRO A 14 8.87 -5.43 -13.38
CA PRO A 14 10.20 -6.01 -13.29
C PRO A 14 10.98 -5.64 -12.02
N PRO A 15 10.97 -4.38 -11.54
CA PRO A 15 11.63 -4.05 -10.27
C PRO A 15 11.08 -4.85 -9.08
N LYS A 16 9.76 -5.04 -8.99
CA LYS A 16 9.15 -5.83 -7.91
C LYS A 16 9.49 -7.33 -8.01
N LEU A 17 9.61 -7.85 -9.23
CA LEU A 17 10.04 -9.24 -9.46
C LEU A 17 11.50 -9.46 -9.03
N ASN A 18 12.39 -8.50 -9.28
CA ASN A 18 13.78 -8.57 -8.84
C ASN A 18 13.90 -8.58 -7.30
N VAL A 19 13.09 -7.77 -6.61
CA VAL A 19 13.06 -7.75 -5.15
C VAL A 19 12.50 -9.06 -4.60
N LEU A 20 11.45 -9.61 -5.20
CA LEU A 20 10.93 -10.93 -4.84
C LEU A 20 12.00 -12.02 -5.00
N GLU A 21 12.72 -12.05 -6.13
CA GLU A 21 13.79 -13.01 -6.38
C GLU A 21 14.91 -12.91 -5.33
N LYS A 22 15.36 -11.68 -5.04
CA LYS A 22 16.34 -11.40 -3.97
C LYS A 22 15.87 -11.97 -2.63
N ASN A 23 14.61 -11.73 -2.26
CA ASN A 23 14.05 -12.20 -0.99
C ASN A 23 13.92 -13.72 -0.94
N ILE A 24 13.49 -14.37 -2.03
CA ILE A 24 13.49 -15.84 -2.14
C ILE A 24 14.90 -16.38 -1.92
N HIS A 25 15.90 -15.83 -2.60
CA HIS A 25 17.28 -16.28 -2.46
C HIS A 25 17.81 -16.15 -1.02
N ILE A 26 17.55 -15.01 -0.39
CA ILE A 26 17.93 -14.78 1.02
C ILE A 26 17.29 -15.84 1.92
N LEU A 27 15.98 -16.09 1.81
CA LEU A 27 15.30 -17.08 2.64
C LEU A 27 15.79 -18.50 2.41
N LYS A 28 15.97 -18.91 1.15
CA LYS A 28 16.49 -20.25 0.81
C LYS A 28 17.95 -20.45 1.21
N SER A 29 18.71 -19.37 1.40
CA SER A 29 20.11 -19.40 1.89
C SER A 29 20.24 -19.24 3.41
N THR A 30 19.14 -18.93 4.11
CA THR A 30 19.16 -18.71 5.57
C THR A 30 19.40 -20.02 6.30
N LEU A 31 20.53 -20.11 7.02
CA LEU A 31 20.94 -21.32 7.71
C LEU A 31 19.99 -21.65 8.87
N VAL A 32 19.49 -22.89 8.87
CA VAL A 32 18.66 -23.44 9.95
C VAL A 32 19.35 -24.71 10.45
N SER A 33 19.27 -25.01 11.75
CA SER A 33 20.02 -26.11 12.39
C SER A 33 19.93 -27.47 11.66
N GLU A 34 18.82 -27.75 10.99
CA GLU A 34 18.53 -29.04 10.34
C GLU A 34 18.20 -28.90 8.84
N SER A 35 18.42 -27.72 8.23
CA SER A 35 18.08 -27.46 6.82
C SER A 35 19.04 -26.45 6.17
N PRO A 36 19.39 -26.61 4.88
CA PRO A 36 20.20 -25.62 4.16
C PRO A 36 19.48 -24.26 3.97
N GLY A 37 18.17 -24.19 4.23
CA GLY A 37 17.34 -23.01 4.00
C GLY A 37 15.99 -23.05 4.71
N LEU A 38 15.26 -21.93 4.66
CA LEU A 38 13.86 -21.88 5.05
C LEU A 38 12.96 -22.46 3.94
N ASP A 39 11.82 -23.03 4.33
CA ASP A 39 10.77 -23.39 3.39
C ASP A 39 9.94 -22.15 3.07
N VAL A 40 9.70 -21.93 1.78
CA VAL A 40 9.04 -20.73 1.25
C VAL A 40 7.74 -21.11 0.56
N LEU A 41 6.66 -20.47 1.00
CA LEU A 41 5.38 -20.44 0.31
C LEU A 41 5.21 -19.09 -0.39
N LEU A 42 5.04 -19.11 -1.71
CA LEU A 42 4.72 -17.92 -2.47
C LEU A 42 3.19 -17.81 -2.64
N SER A 43 2.58 -16.81 -2.04
CA SER A 43 1.15 -16.51 -2.21
C SER A 43 1.01 -15.33 -3.15
N SER A 44 0.28 -15.49 -4.26
CA SER A 44 0.07 -14.41 -5.23
C SER A 44 -1.33 -14.42 -5.83
N HIS A 45 -1.82 -13.23 -6.17
CA HIS A 45 -3.05 -13.04 -6.94
C HIS A 45 -2.81 -12.68 -8.41
N ILE A 46 -1.54 -12.53 -8.79
CA ILE A 46 -1.10 -12.34 -10.16
C ILE A 46 -0.17 -13.48 -10.55
N SER A 47 -0.10 -13.78 -11.85
CA SER A 47 0.80 -14.85 -12.31
C SER A 47 2.24 -14.45 -12.06
N VAL A 48 2.98 -15.27 -11.31
CA VAL A 48 4.42 -15.12 -11.12
C VAL A 48 5.14 -15.94 -12.20
N PRO A 49 6.26 -15.48 -12.77
CA PRO A 49 7.03 -16.25 -13.76
C PRO A 49 7.44 -17.65 -13.27
N PRO A 50 7.42 -18.69 -14.13
CA PRO A 50 7.77 -20.06 -13.74
C PRO A 50 9.14 -20.19 -13.05
N TYR A 51 10.14 -19.44 -13.51
CA TYR A 51 11.50 -19.50 -12.93
C TYR A 51 11.57 -19.08 -11.46
N LEU A 52 10.62 -18.28 -10.95
CA LEU A 52 10.52 -17.96 -9.52
C LEU A 52 9.71 -19.01 -8.77
N GLN A 53 8.69 -19.58 -9.41
CA GLN A 53 7.90 -20.66 -8.82
C GLN A 53 8.76 -21.90 -8.54
N GLU A 54 9.72 -22.19 -9.41
CA GLU A 54 10.67 -23.31 -9.26
C GLU A 54 11.68 -23.12 -8.11
N GLN A 55 11.81 -21.90 -7.56
CA GLN A 55 12.75 -21.58 -6.48
C GLN A 55 12.14 -21.70 -5.07
N VAL A 56 10.83 -21.90 -4.98
CA VAL A 56 10.08 -21.98 -3.71
C VAL A 56 9.47 -23.37 -3.53
N ASP A 57 9.09 -23.71 -2.30
CA ASP A 57 8.60 -25.04 -1.95
C ASP A 57 7.11 -25.20 -2.25
N TYR A 58 6.36 -24.09 -2.17
CA TYR A 58 4.93 -24.06 -2.46
C TYR A 58 4.54 -22.78 -3.18
N VAL A 59 3.52 -22.87 -4.03
CA VAL A 59 2.90 -21.71 -4.69
C VAL A 59 1.39 -21.80 -4.53
N ILE A 60 0.79 -20.72 -4.03
CA ILE A 60 -0.65 -20.49 -4.10
C ILE A 60 -0.88 -19.37 -5.10
N PHE A 61 -1.62 -19.70 -6.17
CA PHE A 61 -2.14 -18.72 -7.11
C PHE A 61 -3.64 -18.61 -6.93
N ASP A 62 -4.07 -17.50 -6.33
CA ASP A 62 -5.47 -17.21 -6.09
C ASP A 62 -5.87 -15.92 -6.81
N LYS A 63 -6.63 -16.06 -7.89
CA LYS A 63 -7.12 -14.91 -8.67
C LYS A 63 -8.10 -14.03 -7.89
N SER A 64 -8.58 -14.48 -6.73
CA SER A 64 -9.40 -13.63 -5.86
C SER A 64 -8.54 -12.50 -5.31
N ASN A 65 -8.88 -11.27 -5.71
CA ASN A 65 -8.23 -10.05 -5.26
C ASN A 65 -9.33 -9.13 -4.70
N PRO A 66 -9.83 -9.40 -3.47
CA PRO A 66 -11.02 -8.75 -2.93
C PRO A 66 -10.71 -7.31 -2.46
N VAL A 67 -10.53 -6.42 -3.43
CA VAL A 67 -10.35 -4.97 -3.22
C VAL A 67 -11.68 -4.35 -2.77
N THR A 68 -11.61 -3.41 -1.84
CA THR A 68 -12.78 -2.64 -1.38
C THR A 68 -12.83 -1.28 -2.08
N PHE A 69 -14.05 -0.79 -2.29
CA PHE A 69 -14.30 0.49 -2.96
C PHE A 69 -15.27 1.33 -2.14
N PHE A 70 -15.18 2.65 -2.26
CA PHE A 70 -16.20 3.55 -1.72
C PHE A 70 -17.58 3.23 -2.34
N PRO A 71 -18.69 3.24 -1.58
CA PRO A 71 -18.85 3.73 -0.21
C PRO A 71 -18.59 2.71 0.91
N GLU A 72 -18.30 1.45 0.58
CA GLU A 72 -18.04 0.41 1.58
C GLU A 72 -16.78 0.75 2.40
N ARG A 73 -15.64 0.84 1.72
CA ARG A 73 -14.36 1.25 2.29
C ARG A 73 -13.42 1.71 1.18
N GLY A 74 -12.67 2.78 1.40
CA GLY A 74 -11.67 3.30 0.48
C GLY A 74 -10.49 3.89 1.24
N SER A 75 -9.34 3.96 0.57
CA SER A 75 -8.12 4.51 1.15
C SER A 75 -8.06 6.00 0.85
N LEU A 76 -8.09 6.83 1.89
CA LEU A 76 -7.96 8.27 1.76
C LEU A 76 -6.47 8.63 1.69
N ALA A 77 -6.05 9.16 0.55
CA ALA A 77 -4.79 9.88 0.47
C ALA A 77 -5.07 11.38 0.50
N TRP A 78 -4.17 12.14 1.12
CA TRP A 78 -4.21 13.59 1.08
C TRP A 78 -2.83 14.18 0.81
N TRP A 79 -2.80 15.36 0.20
CA TRP A 79 -1.58 16.12 -0.05
C TRP A 79 -1.84 17.60 0.17
N GLU A 80 -0.97 18.24 0.94
CA GLU A 80 -0.94 19.69 1.15
C GLU A 80 0.27 20.25 0.38
N PRO A 81 0.05 21.03 -0.69
CA PRO A 81 1.13 21.73 -1.37
C PRO A 81 1.85 22.69 -0.42
N GLU A 82 3.18 22.76 -0.53
CA GLU A 82 4.03 23.59 0.35
C GLU A 82 3.77 25.10 0.24
N HIS A 83 3.16 25.55 -0.86
CA HIS A 83 2.91 26.95 -1.13
C HIS A 83 1.43 27.29 -1.00
N LEU A 84 1.15 28.36 -0.24
CA LEU A 84 -0.18 28.95 -0.19
C LEU A 84 -0.56 29.46 -1.58
N MET A 85 -1.80 29.19 -1.96
CA MET A 85 -2.38 29.64 -3.22
C MET A 85 -3.00 31.02 -3.04
N GLU A 86 -3.01 31.86 -4.07
CA GLU A 86 -3.82 33.09 -4.03
C GLU A 86 -5.22 32.78 -4.55
N ASN A 87 -6.26 33.16 -3.79
CA ASN A 87 -7.62 33.15 -4.33
C ASN A 87 -7.82 34.31 -5.33
N GLU A 88 -9.02 34.42 -5.92
CA GLU A 88 -9.38 35.47 -6.87
C GLU A 88 -9.19 36.92 -6.37
N ASN A 89 -9.07 37.12 -5.06
CA ASN A 89 -8.84 38.42 -4.41
C ASN A 89 -7.38 38.61 -3.95
N GLY A 90 -6.45 37.72 -4.33
CA GLY A 90 -5.04 37.80 -3.94
C GLY A 90 -4.77 37.38 -2.48
N ILE A 91 -5.71 36.69 -1.83
CA ILE A 91 -5.54 36.23 -0.44
C ILE A 91 -4.87 34.85 -0.44
N PRO A 92 -3.79 34.64 0.33
CA PRO A 92 -3.19 33.33 0.53
C PRO A 92 -4.17 32.34 1.20
N ILE A 93 -4.36 31.17 0.59
CA ILE A 93 -5.17 30.06 1.09
C ILE A 93 -4.33 28.79 1.11
N ALA A 94 -4.49 27.98 2.15
CA ALA A 94 -4.00 26.62 2.17
C ALA A 94 -4.97 25.74 1.38
N ILE A 95 -4.43 24.82 0.59
CA ILE A 95 -5.24 23.83 -0.11
C ILE A 95 -4.81 22.44 0.33
N ARG A 96 -5.77 21.53 0.47
CA ARG A 96 -5.55 20.11 0.74
C ARG A 96 -6.24 19.34 -0.35
N LEU A 97 -5.47 18.57 -1.13
CA LEU A 97 -6.03 17.65 -2.10
C LEU A 97 -6.37 16.37 -1.38
N GLU A 98 -7.60 15.89 -1.55
CA GLU A 98 -8.07 14.64 -0.95
C GLU A 98 -8.62 13.74 -2.06
N ALA A 99 -8.16 12.50 -2.11
CA ALA A 99 -8.66 11.52 -3.05
C ALA A 99 -8.88 10.18 -2.35
N ILE A 100 -10.01 9.56 -2.66
CA ILE A 100 -10.35 8.22 -2.19
C ILE A 100 -9.99 7.24 -3.29
N PHE A 101 -9.08 6.32 -2.98
CA PHE A 101 -8.64 5.25 -3.86
C PHE A 101 -9.26 3.91 -3.42
N PRO A 102 -9.29 2.91 -4.31
CA PRO A 102 -9.58 1.54 -3.91
C PRO A 102 -8.67 1.10 -2.76
N ASP A 103 -9.24 0.45 -1.76
CA ASP A 103 -8.48 -0.07 -0.62
C ASP A 103 -8.15 -1.55 -0.86
N TYR A 104 -6.84 -1.81 -0.98
CA TYR A 104 -6.23 -3.10 -1.28
C TYR A 104 -5.85 -3.90 -0.04
N GLU A 105 -6.03 -3.36 1.16
CA GLU A 105 -5.52 -3.98 2.37
C GLU A 105 -6.22 -5.32 2.64
N TRP A 106 -7.55 -5.42 2.46
CA TRP A 106 -8.26 -6.70 2.60
C TRP A 106 -7.74 -7.77 1.63
N ALA A 107 -7.25 -7.38 0.45
CA ALA A 107 -6.64 -8.31 -0.48
C ALA A 107 -5.29 -8.86 0.03
N ALA A 108 -4.50 -8.06 0.75
CA ALA A 108 -3.32 -8.55 1.45
C ALA A 108 -3.71 -9.53 2.57
N LEU A 109 -4.77 -9.22 3.33
CA LEU A 109 -5.27 -10.11 4.37
C LEU A 109 -5.78 -11.44 3.83
N ASN A 110 -6.48 -11.41 2.69
CA ASN A 110 -6.96 -12.61 2.01
C ASN A 110 -5.81 -13.56 1.65
N GLN A 111 -4.65 -13.03 1.25
CA GLN A 111 -3.45 -13.84 1.02
C GLN A 111 -2.98 -14.51 2.32
N ILE A 112 -2.95 -13.79 3.45
CA ILE A 112 -2.62 -14.38 4.77
C ILE A 112 -3.62 -15.46 5.17
N ILE A 113 -4.93 -15.23 4.97
CA ILE A 113 -5.99 -16.19 5.30
C ILE A 113 -5.83 -17.47 4.49
N ASN A 114 -5.64 -17.36 3.18
CA ASN A 114 -5.56 -18.52 2.29
C ASN A 114 -4.26 -19.30 2.49
N SER A 115 -3.13 -18.60 2.58
CA SER A 115 -1.83 -19.22 2.85
C SER A 115 -1.74 -19.81 4.25
N GLY A 116 -2.34 -19.17 5.26
CA GLY A 116 -2.40 -19.69 6.62
C GLY A 116 -3.23 -20.96 6.72
N ASN A 117 -4.40 -21.02 6.08
CA ASN A 117 -5.23 -22.23 6.04
C ASN A 117 -4.52 -23.38 5.32
N PHE A 118 -3.87 -23.10 4.19
CA PHE A 118 -3.04 -24.09 3.49
C PHE A 118 -1.86 -24.55 4.37
N GLY A 119 -1.11 -23.61 4.96
CA GLY A 119 0.03 -23.88 5.82
C GLY A 119 -0.33 -24.76 7.01
N LEU A 120 -1.45 -24.51 7.69
CA LEU A 120 -1.89 -25.32 8.84
C LEU A 120 -2.19 -26.79 8.49
N SER A 121 -2.47 -27.09 7.21
CA SER A 121 -2.64 -28.46 6.73
C SER A 121 -1.31 -29.22 6.57
N LEU A 122 -0.19 -28.49 6.53
CA LEU A 122 1.17 -29.02 6.50
C LEU A 122 1.70 -29.21 7.93
N ASP A 123 2.85 -29.85 8.10
CA ASP A 123 3.47 -30.18 9.40
C ASP A 123 4.57 -29.18 9.82
N TYR A 124 4.20 -27.91 10.01
CA TYR A 124 5.08 -26.85 10.53
C TYR A 124 4.71 -26.42 11.94
N ASP A 125 5.73 -25.94 12.68
CA ASP A 125 5.60 -25.42 14.05
C ASP A 125 5.25 -23.92 14.04
N TYR A 126 5.83 -23.19 13.09
CA TYR A 126 5.68 -21.75 12.92
C TYR A 126 5.31 -21.37 11.48
N TYR A 127 4.65 -20.23 11.36
CA TYR A 127 4.17 -19.66 10.11
C TYR A 127 4.53 -18.19 10.10
N SER A 128 5.39 -17.81 9.18
CA SER A 128 5.81 -16.42 9.01
C SER A 128 5.14 -15.83 7.78
N PHE A 129 4.74 -14.57 7.85
CA PHE A 129 4.19 -13.82 6.73
C PHE A 129 5.06 -12.59 6.52
N ILE A 130 5.54 -12.41 5.30
CA ILE A 130 6.33 -11.24 4.89
C ILE A 130 5.76 -10.60 3.63
N ASN A 131 5.90 -9.28 3.52
CA ASN A 131 5.67 -8.60 2.25
C ASN A 131 6.78 -8.93 1.25
N TYR A 132 6.43 -9.03 -0.04
CA TYR A 132 7.40 -9.34 -1.10
C TYR A 132 8.56 -8.35 -1.19
N ASP A 133 8.35 -7.11 -0.78
CA ASP A 133 9.30 -6.01 -0.78
C ASP A 133 9.93 -5.74 0.58
N LEU A 134 9.77 -6.62 1.58
CA LEU A 134 10.52 -6.49 2.84
C LEU A 134 12.03 -6.45 2.57
N LYS A 135 12.73 -5.48 3.14
CA LYS A 135 14.20 -5.50 3.23
C LYS A 135 14.63 -6.48 4.33
N VAL A 136 14.91 -7.72 3.94
CA VAL A 136 15.24 -8.81 4.88
C VAL A 136 16.62 -8.58 5.54
N THR A 137 16.64 -8.02 6.75
CA THR A 137 17.86 -7.76 7.53
C THR A 137 18.40 -9.03 8.20
N PRO A 138 19.69 -9.06 8.65
CA PRO A 138 20.23 -10.18 9.41
C PRO A 138 19.45 -10.49 10.70
N GLU A 139 18.89 -9.47 11.36
CA GLU A 139 18.05 -9.66 12.55
C GLU A 139 16.72 -10.34 12.18
N ALA A 140 16.05 -9.87 11.11
CA ALA A 140 14.83 -10.51 10.60
C ALA A 140 15.10 -11.98 10.21
N GLN A 141 16.24 -12.27 9.56
CA GLN A 141 16.67 -13.65 9.27
C GLN A 141 16.85 -14.46 10.54
N GLY A 142 17.44 -13.88 11.60
CA GLY A 142 17.59 -14.53 12.90
C GLY A 142 16.25 -14.95 13.51
N HIS A 143 15.25 -14.07 13.48
CA HIS A 143 13.90 -14.38 13.95
C HIS A 143 13.20 -15.44 13.09
N LEU A 144 13.38 -15.40 11.77
CA LEU A 144 12.82 -16.40 10.85
C LEU A 144 13.47 -17.78 11.01
N ALA A 145 14.78 -17.83 11.23
CA ALA A 145 15.56 -19.05 11.41
C ALA A 145 15.34 -19.70 12.78
N ASN A 146 15.11 -18.89 13.82
CA ASN A 146 14.88 -19.35 15.18
C ASN A 146 13.64 -18.68 15.79
N PRO A 147 12.43 -19.01 15.29
CA PRO A 147 11.20 -18.40 15.76
C PRO A 147 10.91 -18.76 17.22
N GLN A 148 10.42 -17.80 17.98
CA GLN A 148 10.04 -17.95 19.38
C GLN A 148 8.67 -17.33 19.63
N GLY A 149 7.67 -18.17 19.87
CA GLY A 149 6.30 -17.72 20.11
C GLY A 149 5.75 -16.83 18.97
N VAL A 150 4.96 -15.84 19.35
CA VAL A 150 4.44 -14.82 18.44
C VAL A 150 5.45 -13.69 18.36
N THR A 151 5.91 -13.35 17.15
CA THR A 151 6.81 -12.22 16.91
C THR A 151 6.22 -11.30 15.85
N VAL A 152 6.29 -9.99 16.06
CA VAL A 152 5.74 -8.97 15.14
C VAL A 152 6.78 -7.91 14.85
N SER A 153 6.70 -7.31 13.67
CA SER A 153 7.55 -6.18 13.27
C SER A 153 6.89 -4.82 13.51
N THR A 154 7.71 -3.77 13.50
CA THR A 154 7.29 -2.37 13.33
C THR A 154 7.92 -1.81 12.04
N ASN A 155 7.52 -0.62 11.59
CA ASN A 155 8.03 0.00 10.36
C ASN A 155 8.74 1.34 10.68
N THR A 156 9.82 1.68 9.98
CA THR A 156 10.49 2.98 10.11
C THR A 156 9.61 4.18 9.72
N LYS A 157 8.54 3.98 8.95
CA LYS A 157 7.55 5.02 8.63
C LYS A 157 6.76 5.50 9.84
N SER A 158 6.74 4.72 10.92
CA SER A 158 6.10 5.10 12.18
C SER A 158 7.10 5.67 13.18
N GLN A 159 8.08 6.48 12.75
CA GLN A 159 9.09 7.07 13.65
C GLN A 159 8.48 7.82 14.85
N ASP A 160 7.26 8.36 14.70
CA ASP A 160 6.52 9.01 15.79
C ASP A 160 5.66 8.05 16.65
N ASP A 161 5.50 6.79 16.22
CA ASP A 161 4.67 5.77 16.90
C ASP A 161 5.23 4.35 16.68
N LEU A 162 6.42 4.07 17.24
CA LEU A 162 7.01 2.72 17.30
C LEU A 162 6.13 1.70 18.05
N SER A 163 4.97 2.10 18.58
CA SER A 163 4.01 1.19 19.21
C SER A 163 3.10 0.48 18.19
N ARG A 164 3.06 0.96 16.94
CA ARG A 164 2.23 0.38 15.89
C ARG A 164 2.93 -0.82 15.23
N MET A 165 2.31 -1.98 15.41
CA MET A 165 2.67 -3.19 14.69
C MET A 165 2.52 -2.99 13.20
N SER A 166 3.46 -3.57 12.44
CA SER A 166 3.43 -3.62 10.99
C SER A 166 3.23 -5.03 10.43
N LEU A 167 2.60 -5.09 9.25
CA LEU A 167 2.45 -6.34 8.48
C LEU A 167 3.70 -6.78 7.71
N LEU A 168 4.81 -6.02 7.77
CA LEU A 168 6.05 -6.34 7.05
C LEU A 168 6.61 -7.73 7.35
N LEU A 169 6.63 -8.12 8.63
CA LEU A 169 6.99 -9.45 9.11
C LEU A 169 6.18 -9.80 10.36
N ASN A 170 5.47 -10.93 10.31
CA ASN A 170 4.78 -11.52 11.45
C ASN A 170 5.09 -13.01 11.51
N ILE A 171 5.44 -13.53 12.68
CA ILE A 171 5.73 -14.94 12.95
C ILE A 171 4.72 -15.43 13.98
N LEU A 172 3.96 -16.45 13.63
CA LEU A 172 2.93 -17.03 14.48
C LEU A 172 3.25 -18.50 14.75
N ASP A 173 3.17 -18.92 16.01
CA ASP A 173 3.14 -20.33 16.33
C ASP A 173 1.83 -20.97 15.81
N ARG A 174 1.86 -22.28 15.55
CA ARG A 174 0.70 -23.04 15.05
C ARG A 174 -0.58 -22.82 15.86
N LYS A 175 -0.49 -22.77 17.20
CA LYS A 175 -1.65 -22.66 18.08
C LYS A 175 -2.29 -21.27 17.93
N THR A 176 -1.47 -20.23 17.84
CA THR A 176 -1.94 -18.85 17.62
C THR A 176 -2.56 -18.70 16.24
N LEU A 177 -1.89 -19.15 15.17
CA LEU A 177 -2.44 -19.06 13.81
C LEU A 177 -3.80 -19.77 13.70
N LYS A 178 -3.93 -20.98 14.28
CA LYS A 178 -5.19 -21.74 14.28
C LYS A 178 -6.35 -21.02 14.98
N LYS A 179 -6.06 -20.21 16.00
CA LYS A 179 -7.07 -19.38 16.69
C LYS A 179 -7.38 -18.10 15.91
N LEU A 180 -6.38 -17.53 15.26
CA LEU A 180 -6.47 -16.24 14.57
C LEU A 180 -7.28 -16.33 13.27
N LEU A 181 -7.00 -17.34 12.43
CA LEU A 181 -7.62 -17.44 11.09
C LEU A 181 -9.16 -17.38 11.09
N PRO A 182 -9.88 -18.06 12.01
CA PRO A 182 -11.34 -18.00 12.05
C PRO A 182 -11.92 -16.65 12.49
N LEU A 183 -11.11 -15.73 13.01
CA LEU A 183 -11.57 -14.43 13.50
C LEU A 183 -11.65 -13.36 12.40
N PHE A 184 -10.93 -13.54 11.30
CA PHE A 184 -10.98 -12.60 10.18
C PHE A 184 -12.36 -12.62 9.54
N LYS A 185 -13.02 -11.46 9.53
CA LYS A 185 -14.35 -11.25 8.94
C LYS A 185 -14.36 -9.95 8.16
N ARG A 186 -14.66 -10.03 6.87
CA ARG A 186 -14.67 -8.87 5.98
C ARG A 186 -15.67 -7.82 6.45
N GLU A 187 -16.81 -8.29 6.92
CA GLU A 187 -17.93 -7.47 7.40
C GLU A 187 -17.54 -6.65 8.63
N GLU A 188 -16.70 -7.19 9.52
CA GLU A 188 -16.19 -6.44 10.68
C GLU A 188 -15.09 -5.45 10.26
N TYR A 189 -14.23 -5.83 9.32
CA TYR A 189 -13.16 -4.95 8.82
C TYR A 189 -13.68 -3.69 8.11
N VAL A 190 -14.77 -3.81 7.34
CA VAL A 190 -15.40 -2.67 6.65
C VAL A 190 -16.42 -1.92 7.52
N LYS A 191 -16.60 -2.32 8.78
CA LYS A 191 -17.58 -1.74 9.68
C LYS A 191 -17.23 -0.30 10.04
N ARG A 192 -18.27 0.53 10.19
CA ARG A 192 -18.18 1.92 10.67
C ARG A 192 -18.52 1.99 12.16
N VAL A 193 -17.99 3.02 12.80
CA VAL A 193 -18.36 3.37 14.18
C VAL A 193 -19.83 3.79 14.18
N GLU A 194 -20.62 3.28 15.12
CA GLU A 194 -22.04 3.60 15.23
C GLU A 194 -22.23 5.12 15.43
N GLY A 195 -23.02 5.75 14.56
CA GLY A 195 -23.29 7.18 14.62
C GLY A 195 -22.17 8.09 14.08
N ALA A 196 -21.14 7.55 13.43
CA ALA A 196 -20.06 8.32 12.83
C ALA A 196 -19.71 7.84 11.41
N ASP A 197 -19.19 8.76 10.59
CA ASP A 197 -18.70 8.43 9.24
C ASP A 197 -17.30 7.77 9.24
N MET A 198 -16.76 7.46 10.41
CA MET A 198 -15.44 6.86 10.59
C MET A 198 -15.49 5.33 10.56
N LEU A 199 -14.46 4.71 9.96
CA LEU A 199 -14.25 3.27 10.01
C LEU A 199 -13.85 2.84 11.43
N LEU A 200 -14.29 1.65 11.84
CA LEU A 200 -13.94 1.08 13.14
C LEU A 200 -12.42 0.84 13.27
N TYR A 201 -11.79 0.42 12.17
CA TYR A 201 -10.36 0.17 12.10
C TYR A 201 -9.70 1.11 11.09
N ASN A 202 -8.71 1.88 11.57
CA ASN A 202 -7.89 2.76 10.74
C ASN A 202 -6.77 1.97 10.05
N GLY A 203 -7.16 1.12 9.11
CA GLY A 203 -6.24 0.27 8.36
C GLY A 203 -6.20 -1.18 8.86
N ILE A 204 -5.59 -2.04 8.06
CA ILE A 204 -5.43 -3.47 8.32
C ILE A 204 -4.51 -3.76 9.49
N GLU A 205 -3.47 -2.96 9.72
CA GLU A 205 -2.55 -3.16 10.85
C GLU A 205 -3.29 -2.99 12.18
N ALA A 206 -4.22 -2.04 12.28
CA ALA A 206 -5.08 -1.87 13.45
C ALA A 206 -6.07 -3.04 13.64
N TYR A 207 -6.63 -3.56 12.55
CA TYR A 207 -7.50 -4.73 12.60
C TYR A 207 -6.73 -5.99 13.03
N TRP A 208 -5.54 -6.20 12.46
CA TRP A 208 -4.63 -7.28 12.80
C TRP A 208 -4.16 -7.20 14.26
N ASP A 209 -3.80 -6.01 14.77
CA ASP A 209 -3.44 -5.80 16.19
C ASP A 209 -4.56 -6.17 17.14
N GLN A 210 -5.78 -5.73 16.88
CA GLN A 210 -6.92 -6.11 17.71
C GLN A 210 -7.10 -7.63 17.74
N LEU A 211 -7.10 -8.28 16.57
CA LEU A 211 -7.30 -9.74 16.50
C LEU A 211 -6.14 -10.52 17.14
N LEU A 212 -4.91 -10.04 17.01
CA LEU A 212 -3.76 -10.68 17.64
C LEU A 212 -3.87 -10.61 19.17
N ARG A 213 -4.22 -9.45 19.73
CA ARG A 213 -4.46 -9.27 21.18
C ARG A 213 -5.58 -10.16 21.71
N ASP A 214 -6.59 -10.45 20.90
CA ASP A 214 -7.68 -11.37 21.26
C ASP A 214 -7.25 -12.84 21.26
N THR A 215 -6.12 -13.18 20.60
CA THR A 215 -5.63 -14.57 20.46
C THR A 215 -4.46 -14.94 21.36
N THR A 216 -3.60 -13.96 21.68
CA THR A 216 -2.42 -14.13 22.55
C THR A 216 -2.28 -12.96 23.51
N SER A 217 -1.87 -13.27 24.75
CA SER A 217 -1.57 -12.26 25.79
C SER A 217 -0.15 -11.71 25.68
N GLU A 218 0.74 -12.40 24.98
CA GLU A 218 2.16 -12.04 24.87
C GLU A 218 2.64 -12.24 23.43
N TYR A 219 3.42 -11.28 22.95
CA TYR A 219 4.15 -11.34 21.69
C TYR A 219 5.45 -10.55 21.82
N THR A 220 6.45 -10.93 21.03
CA THR A 220 7.73 -10.23 20.92
C THR A 220 7.66 -9.22 19.78
N VAL A 221 8.17 -8.02 20.00
CA VAL A 221 8.34 -7.03 18.93
C VAL A 221 9.80 -7.06 18.48
N ILE A 222 10.05 -7.15 17.17
CA ILE A 222 11.40 -7.04 16.62
C ILE A 222 11.95 -5.65 16.98
N PRO A 223 13.10 -5.56 17.68
CA PRO A 223 13.62 -4.29 18.18
C PRO A 223 13.90 -3.25 17.09
N THR A 224 14.48 -3.68 15.96
CA THR A 224 14.77 -2.78 14.85
C THR A 224 13.56 -2.70 13.92
N PRO A 225 13.02 -1.49 13.66
CA PRO A 225 11.94 -1.32 12.69
C PRO A 225 12.39 -1.77 11.29
N LEU A 226 11.48 -2.42 10.57
CA LEU A 226 11.72 -2.92 9.23
C LEU A 226 11.35 -1.88 8.18
N GLU A 227 11.82 -2.11 6.95
CA GLU A 227 11.66 -1.20 5.82
C GLU A 227 11.15 -1.96 4.59
N ASP A 228 10.37 -1.29 3.77
CA ASP A 228 10.10 -1.69 2.38
C ASP A 228 11.32 -1.35 1.50
N GLU A 229 11.77 -2.29 0.67
CA GLU A 229 12.77 -2.07 -0.38
C GLU A 229 12.16 -1.28 -1.55
N VAL A 230 10.90 -1.55 -1.88
CA VAL A 230 10.15 -0.81 -2.90
C VAL A 230 9.40 0.32 -2.22
N ASN A 231 9.97 1.53 -2.26
CA ASN A 231 9.27 2.67 -1.68
C ASN A 231 8.16 3.18 -2.63
N PHE A 232 6.91 2.83 -2.32
CA PHE A 232 5.73 3.42 -2.97
C PHE A 232 5.49 4.90 -2.63
N GLU A 233 6.25 5.49 -1.69
CA GLU A 233 6.07 6.89 -1.29
C GLU A 233 6.46 7.90 -2.35
N LEU A 234 7.20 7.50 -3.40
CA LEU A 234 7.30 8.30 -4.62
C LEU A 234 5.94 8.49 -5.33
N GLY A 235 4.90 7.75 -4.92
CA GLY A 235 3.50 7.94 -5.32
C GLY A 235 2.60 8.52 -4.23
N LEU A 236 2.68 8.04 -2.98
CA LEU A 236 1.75 8.44 -1.91
C LEU A 236 2.05 9.81 -1.28
N HIS A 237 3.32 10.22 -1.20
CA HIS A 237 3.72 11.50 -0.61
C HIS A 237 4.28 12.50 -1.63
N TYR A 238 4.28 12.15 -2.92
CA TYR A 238 4.57 13.06 -4.01
C TYR A 238 3.42 13.08 -5.00
N SER A 239 3.00 14.30 -5.36
CA SER A 239 2.17 14.79 -6.49
C SER A 239 1.54 13.84 -7.53
N ASN A 240 2.08 12.66 -7.79
CA ASN A 240 1.69 11.76 -8.87
C ASN A 240 0.41 10.96 -8.59
N ASN A 241 0.12 10.57 -7.34
CA ASN A 241 -1.19 9.95 -7.03
C ASN A 241 -2.35 10.94 -7.23
N PHE A 242 -2.08 12.23 -7.09
CA PHE A 242 -3.03 13.31 -7.36
C PHE A 242 -3.00 13.77 -8.82
N ASN A 243 -2.12 13.21 -9.65
CA ASN A 243 -2.09 13.48 -11.08
C ASN A 243 -3.10 12.57 -11.81
N GLN A 244 -4.26 13.11 -12.12
CA GLN A 244 -5.26 12.38 -12.93
C GLN A 244 -4.91 12.38 -14.43
N ASN A 245 -3.86 13.09 -14.85
CA ASN A 245 -3.39 13.15 -16.23
C ASN A 245 -2.19 12.20 -16.45
N GLN A 246 -2.45 10.90 -16.50
CA GLN A 246 -1.37 9.88 -16.62
C GLN A 246 -0.68 9.84 -17.99
N GLN A 247 -1.26 10.47 -19.02
CA GLN A 247 -0.74 10.44 -20.39
C GLN A 247 0.17 11.63 -20.71
N ASN A 248 0.27 12.61 -19.81
CA ASN A 248 1.06 13.82 -20.03
C ASN A 248 1.67 14.29 -18.71
N ASP A 249 2.98 14.53 -18.74
CA ASP A 249 3.76 14.95 -17.58
C ASP A 249 4.31 16.39 -17.75
N PHE A 250 3.67 17.23 -18.57
CA PHE A 250 3.95 18.67 -18.69
C PHE A 250 3.26 19.50 -17.61
N LEU A 251 2.14 19.00 -17.11
CA LEU A 251 1.38 19.58 -16.01
C LEU A 251 0.60 18.48 -15.28
N LYS A 252 0.19 18.75 -14.05
CA LYS A 252 -0.72 17.94 -13.27
C LYS A 252 -2.04 18.67 -13.05
N ILE A 253 -3.13 17.92 -13.04
CA ILE A 253 -4.48 18.45 -12.83
C ILE A 253 -5.15 17.62 -11.73
N PHE A 254 -5.70 18.32 -10.75
CA PHE A 254 -6.62 17.78 -9.76
C PHE A 254 -7.99 18.44 -9.93
N LEU A 255 -9.05 17.64 -10.02
CA LEU A 255 -10.41 18.13 -10.22
C LEU A 255 -11.21 17.99 -8.92
N ASP A 256 -11.79 19.11 -8.49
CA ASP A 256 -12.75 19.13 -7.40
C ASP A 256 -14.15 18.78 -7.91
N ASN A 257 -14.91 18.02 -7.10
CA ASN A 257 -16.26 17.55 -7.39
C ASN A 257 -17.31 18.19 -6.46
N THR A 258 -17.06 19.41 -5.99
CA THR A 258 -18.04 20.20 -5.23
C THR A 258 -19.07 20.88 -6.13
N ASP A 259 -20.10 21.47 -5.52
CA ASP A 259 -21.11 22.30 -6.22
C ASP A 259 -20.52 23.51 -6.95
N GLN A 260 -19.26 23.88 -6.67
CA GLN A 260 -18.51 24.91 -7.39
C GLN A 260 -17.22 24.25 -7.90
N PRO A 261 -17.29 23.47 -9.00
CA PRO A 261 -16.16 22.64 -9.41
C PRO A 261 -14.95 23.53 -9.75
N GLN A 262 -13.76 23.05 -9.37
CA GLN A 262 -12.50 23.75 -9.59
C GLN A 262 -11.46 22.76 -10.14
N ALA A 263 -10.50 23.28 -10.89
CA ALA A 263 -9.31 22.53 -11.30
C ALA A 263 -8.09 23.17 -10.64
N TYR A 264 -7.34 22.39 -9.85
CA TYR A 264 -6.01 22.77 -9.42
C TYR A 264 -4.99 22.28 -10.44
N ILE A 265 -4.30 23.22 -11.07
CA ILE A 265 -3.27 22.97 -12.07
C ILE A 265 -1.91 23.25 -11.43
N TYR A 266 -1.00 22.28 -11.47
CA TYR A 266 0.28 22.35 -10.75
C TYR A 266 1.39 21.57 -11.48
N ASP A 267 2.63 21.69 -10.97
CA ASP A 267 3.83 21.06 -11.56
C ASP A 267 3.99 21.34 -13.06
N ILE A 268 3.89 22.63 -13.42
CA ILE A 268 3.94 23.12 -14.80
C ILE A 268 5.41 23.13 -15.24
N LYS A 269 5.77 22.23 -16.15
CA LYS A 269 7.15 22.09 -16.64
C LYS A 269 7.55 23.08 -17.72
N PRO A 270 6.67 23.46 -18.67
CA PRO A 270 7.02 24.47 -19.66
C PRO A 270 7.32 25.82 -19.01
N SER A 271 8.52 26.37 -19.26
CA SER A 271 8.96 27.64 -18.64
C SER A 271 8.14 28.85 -19.07
N GLU A 272 7.54 28.80 -20.26
CA GLU A 272 6.63 29.84 -20.76
C GLU A 272 5.19 29.66 -20.27
N GLY A 273 4.93 28.62 -19.48
CA GLY A 273 3.58 28.23 -19.07
C GLY A 273 2.78 27.54 -20.17
N ILE A 274 1.49 27.37 -19.90
CA ILE A 274 0.52 26.72 -20.79
C ILE A 274 -0.71 27.60 -20.96
N SER A 275 -1.42 27.43 -22.07
CA SER A 275 -2.76 28.00 -22.24
C SER A 275 -3.79 26.90 -21.99
N PHE A 276 -4.65 27.09 -21.01
CA PHE A 276 -5.74 26.17 -20.67
C PHE A 276 -7.05 26.75 -21.17
N LYS A 277 -7.78 26.01 -22.00
CA LYS A 277 -9.06 26.42 -22.59
C LYS A 277 -10.19 25.68 -21.88
N ILE A 278 -11.17 26.43 -21.38
CA ILE A 278 -12.43 25.91 -20.86
C ILE A 278 -13.57 26.66 -21.54
N ASN A 279 -14.33 25.97 -22.38
CA ASN A 279 -15.31 26.57 -23.29
C ASN A 279 -14.65 27.74 -24.06
N ASP A 280 -15.21 28.95 -24.00
CA ASP A 280 -14.67 30.12 -24.70
C ASP A 280 -13.60 30.90 -23.90
N LYS A 281 -13.26 30.45 -22.69
CA LYS A 281 -12.27 31.12 -21.83
C LYS A 281 -10.89 30.47 -21.98
N ILE A 282 -9.87 31.31 -22.09
CA ILE A 282 -8.47 30.91 -22.12
C ILE A 282 -7.77 31.47 -20.88
N PHE A 283 -7.13 30.59 -20.13
CA PHE A 283 -6.34 30.90 -18.95
C PHE A 283 -4.86 30.66 -19.27
N HIS A 284 -4.02 31.66 -19.06
CA HIS A 284 -2.58 31.51 -19.20
C HIS A 284 -1.97 31.18 -17.85
N ILE A 285 -1.36 30.01 -17.73
CA ILE A 285 -0.92 29.44 -16.45
C ILE A 285 0.59 29.24 -16.47
N THR A 286 1.28 29.98 -15.62
CA THR A 286 2.75 29.95 -15.47
C THR A 286 3.20 29.49 -14.08
N ARG A 287 2.27 29.35 -13.15
CA ARG A 287 2.47 28.92 -11.76
C ARG A 287 1.26 28.11 -11.29
N PRO A 288 1.36 27.33 -10.21
CA PRO A 288 0.21 26.60 -9.69
C PRO A 288 -1.00 27.53 -9.50
N GLN A 289 -2.16 27.11 -10.00
CA GLN A 289 -3.37 27.95 -10.00
C GLN A 289 -4.64 27.11 -9.82
N LEU A 290 -5.59 27.63 -9.04
CA LEU A 290 -6.97 27.15 -9.02
C LEU A 290 -7.77 27.86 -10.10
N LEU A 291 -8.39 27.09 -10.98
CA LEU A 291 -9.30 27.58 -11.99
C LEU A 291 -10.74 27.21 -11.64
N PRO A 292 -11.68 28.16 -11.64
CA PRO A 292 -13.09 27.83 -11.54
C PRO A 292 -13.52 27.09 -12.81
N LEU A 293 -14.20 25.96 -12.64
CA LEU A 293 -14.83 25.22 -13.73
C LEU A 293 -16.30 25.63 -13.85
N PRO A 294 -16.83 25.81 -15.07
CA PRO A 294 -18.25 26.01 -15.27
C PRO A 294 -19.02 24.72 -14.97
N GLN A 295 -20.29 24.85 -14.57
CA GLN A 295 -21.21 23.71 -14.37
C GLN A 295 -21.36 22.84 -15.63
N HIS A 296 -21.21 23.44 -16.81
CA HIS A 296 -21.27 22.75 -18.09
C HIS A 296 -19.99 23.00 -18.88
N ILE A 297 -19.25 21.92 -19.17
CA ILE A 297 -18.03 21.92 -19.96
C ILE A 297 -18.33 21.27 -21.30
N GLU A 298 -18.27 22.05 -22.38
CA GLU A 298 -18.37 21.56 -23.76
C GLU A 298 -16.99 21.30 -24.36
N GLN A 299 -16.01 22.14 -24.00
CA GLN A 299 -14.62 22.03 -24.45
C GLN A 299 -13.67 22.22 -23.28
N ILE A 300 -12.70 21.32 -23.14
CA ILE A 300 -11.59 21.45 -22.20
C ILE A 300 -10.31 20.93 -22.84
N GLY A 301 -9.21 21.64 -22.62
CA GLY A 301 -7.91 21.21 -23.10
C GLY A 301 -6.83 22.24 -22.80
N PHE A 302 -5.59 21.91 -23.16
CA PHE A 302 -4.47 22.83 -23.07
C PHE A 302 -3.64 22.81 -24.34
N PHE A 303 -2.94 23.90 -24.60
CA PHE A 303 -2.00 24.02 -25.71
C PHE A 303 -0.80 24.85 -25.29
N HIS A 304 0.34 24.57 -25.90
CA HIS A 304 1.54 25.37 -25.72
C HIS A 304 1.41 26.65 -26.58
N PRO A 305 1.76 27.85 -26.06
CA PRO A 305 1.61 29.11 -26.81
C PRO A 305 2.28 29.11 -28.19
N THR A 306 3.33 28.31 -28.37
CA THR A 306 4.12 28.23 -29.62
C THR A 306 3.59 27.24 -30.66
N HIS A 307 2.55 26.46 -30.35
CA HIS A 307 1.84 25.63 -31.32
C HIS A 307 0.37 26.08 -31.36
N GLN A 308 0.12 27.13 -32.16
CA GLN A 308 -1.22 27.35 -32.68
C GLN A 308 -1.55 26.17 -33.60
N SER A 309 -2.60 25.42 -33.24
CA SER A 309 -3.24 24.42 -34.10
C SER A 309 -3.75 25.05 -35.39
#